data_AF-A0AAD8AZN2-F1
#
_entry.id   AF-A0AAD8AZN2-F1
#
_cell.length_a   1.000
_cell.length_b   1.000
_cell.length_c   1.000
_cell.angle_alpha   90.00
_cell.angle_beta   90.00
_cell.angle_gamma   90.00
#
_symmetry.space_group_name_H-M   'P 1'
#
loop_
_entity.id
_entity.type
_entity.pdbx_description
1 polymer ?
#
loop_
_entity_poly.entity_id
_entity_poly.type
_entity_poly.pdbx_seq_one_letter_code
_entity_poly.pdbx_strand_id
1 'polypeptide(L)'
;MSLTVHVTTDFPEGNHVEKLGVLSCFWEATNTERVSAVSIEKLNADTLTSCTFSPLKKCSESNANKRYQSQLDETRLKVIVQPLELTDNVTFLCTVFSDEGLKKSKQFQ
;
A
#
# COMPACT_ATOMS: atom_id res chain seq x y z
N MET A 1 1.68 -20.97 -9.05
CA MET A 1 1.12 -19.79 -8.35
C MET A 1 2.29 -18.94 -7.91
N SER A 2 2.41 -17.73 -8.41
CA SER A 2 3.50 -16.82 -8.04
C SER A 2 2.98 -15.39 -7.99
N LEU A 3 2.24 -15.08 -6.91
CA LEU A 3 2.05 -13.70 -6.50
C LEU A 3 3.39 -13.14 -6.03
N THR A 4 3.89 -12.14 -6.75
CA THR A 4 5.08 -11.37 -6.37
C THR A 4 4.64 -9.98 -5.96
N VAL A 5 5.23 -9.45 -4.89
CA VAL A 5 4.93 -8.10 -4.39
C VAL A 5 6.19 -7.24 -4.49
N HIS A 6 6.02 -6.04 -5.02
CA HIS A 6 7.05 -5.02 -5.12
C HIS A 6 6.57 -3.77 -4.40
N VAL A 7 7.52 -3.04 -3.83
CA VAL A 7 7.23 -1.84 -3.06
C VAL A 7 8.25 -0.78 -3.43
N THR A 8 7.80 0.45 -3.55
CA THR A 8 8.66 1.60 -3.81
C THR A 8 8.17 2.80 -2.99
N THR A 9 9.13 3.55 -2.46
CA THR A 9 8.89 4.86 -1.86
C THR A 9 9.41 5.91 -2.83
N ASP A 10 8.57 6.88 -3.20
CA ASP A 10 8.93 8.00 -4.06
C ASP A 10 8.71 9.34 -3.34
N PHE A 11 9.63 10.27 -3.55
CA PHE A 11 9.61 11.61 -2.98
C PHE A 11 9.71 12.64 -4.12
N PRO A 12 8.59 13.04 -4.73
CA PRO A 12 8.59 13.89 -5.92
C PRO A 12 9.32 15.23 -5.74
N GLU A 13 9.34 15.73 -4.51
CA GLU A 13 9.97 17.00 -4.13
C GLU A 13 11.21 16.82 -3.25
N GLY A 14 11.76 15.59 -3.17
CA GLY A 14 12.87 15.22 -2.29
C GLY A 14 12.43 14.74 -0.89
N ASN A 15 13.30 13.99 -0.20
CA ASN A 15 13.04 13.49 1.14
C ASN A 15 13.24 14.61 2.19
N HIS A 16 12.26 15.50 2.27
CA HIS A 16 12.24 16.60 3.22
C HIS A 16 11.05 16.45 4.17
N VAL A 17 11.30 16.70 5.45
CA VAL A 17 10.24 16.96 6.43
C VAL A 17 9.40 18.11 5.85
N GLU A 18 8.09 17.91 5.73
CA GLU A 18 7.07 18.78 5.08
C GLU A 18 6.72 18.50 3.60
N LYS A 19 7.40 17.59 2.90
CA LYS A 19 7.01 17.18 1.54
C LYS A 19 6.27 15.84 1.48
N LEU A 20 5.31 15.73 0.56
CA LEU A 20 4.50 14.52 0.39
C LEU A 20 5.37 13.39 -0.14
N GLY A 21 5.22 12.20 0.43
CA GLY A 21 5.78 10.98 -0.13
C GLY A 21 4.70 10.08 -0.69
N VAL A 22 5.14 9.16 -1.53
CA VAL A 22 4.28 8.21 -2.22
C VAL A 22 4.77 6.80 -1.92
N LEU A 23 3.91 6.03 -1.26
CA LEU A 23 4.11 4.60 -1.08
C LEU A 23 3.37 3.87 -2.20
N SER A 24 4.10 3.09 -2.99
CA SER A 24 3.49 2.28 -4.04
C SER A 24 3.75 0.81 -3.78
N CYS A 25 2.69 0.03 -3.71
CA CYS A 25 2.75 -1.42 -3.67
C CYS A 25 2.22 -2.00 -4.97
N PHE A 26 3.03 -2.78 -5.65
CA PHE A 26 2.71 -3.43 -6.91
C PHE A 26 2.67 -4.93 -6.70
N TRP A 27 1.88 -5.60 -7.51
CA TRP A 27 1.90 -7.05 -7.57
C TRP A 27 1.82 -7.57 -9.00
N GLU A 28 2.47 -8.70 -9.18
CA GLU A 28 2.35 -9.52 -10.37
C GLU A 28 1.61 -10.79 -9.97
N ALA A 29 0.45 -11.01 -10.58
CA ALA A 29 -0.33 -12.21 -10.40
C ALA A 29 -0.47 -12.92 -11.76
N THR A 30 -0.42 -14.25 -11.74
CA THR A 30 -0.67 -15.04 -12.96
C THR A 30 -2.15 -14.92 -13.38
N ASN A 31 -2.49 -15.19 -14.65
CA ASN A 31 -3.87 -15.07 -15.16
C ASN A 31 -4.93 -15.85 -14.35
N THR A 32 -4.51 -16.86 -13.59
CA THR A 32 -5.37 -17.66 -12.72
C THR A 32 -5.50 -17.10 -11.30
N GLU A 33 -4.59 -16.22 -10.90
CA GLU A 33 -4.48 -15.69 -9.54
C GLU A 33 -5.07 -14.28 -9.52
N ARG A 34 -6.20 -14.11 -8.82
CA ARG A 34 -6.88 -12.82 -8.67
C ARG A 34 -6.58 -12.24 -7.31
N VAL A 35 -6.25 -10.96 -7.27
CA VAL A 35 -6.07 -10.22 -6.02
C VAL A 35 -7.43 -9.79 -5.51
N SER A 36 -7.71 -10.13 -4.26
CA SER A 36 -8.97 -9.86 -3.54
C SER A 36 -8.87 -8.57 -2.74
N ALA A 37 -7.72 -8.33 -2.11
CA ALA A 37 -7.46 -7.15 -1.30
C ALA A 37 -5.97 -6.81 -1.25
N VAL A 38 -5.67 -5.57 -0.91
CA VAL A 38 -4.32 -5.09 -0.64
C VAL A 38 -4.35 -4.06 0.48
N SER A 39 -3.41 -4.14 1.41
CA SER A 39 -3.27 -3.19 2.51
C SER A 39 -1.86 -2.64 2.59
N ILE A 40 -1.74 -1.39 3.05
CA ILE A 40 -0.49 -0.82 3.53
C ILE A 40 -0.70 -0.42 4.98
N GLU A 41 0.14 -0.98 5.85
CA GLU A 41 0.13 -0.75 7.28
C GLU A 41 1.49 -0.24 7.74
N LYS A 42 1.49 0.53 8.82
CA LYS A 42 2.71 0.95 9.50
C LYS A 42 3.00 -0.09 10.59
N LEU A 43 4.13 -0.79 10.54
CA LEU A 43 4.39 -2.02 11.33
C LEU A 43 4.32 -1.84 12.86
N ASN A 44 4.50 -0.62 13.35
CA ASN A 44 4.42 -0.28 14.78
C ASN A 44 3.22 0.63 15.10
N ALA A 45 2.24 0.70 14.21
CA ALA A 45 1.03 1.49 14.35
C ALA A 45 -0.13 0.79 13.64
N ASP A 46 -1.22 1.51 13.41
CA ASP A 46 -2.38 0.96 12.75
C ASP A 46 -2.26 0.90 11.21
N THR A 47 -3.22 0.22 10.58
CA THR A 47 -3.35 0.17 9.11
C THR A 47 -3.63 1.56 8.54
N LEU A 48 -2.78 2.02 7.62
CA LEU A 48 -2.95 3.31 6.94
C LEU A 48 -4.11 3.25 5.95
N THR A 49 -4.11 2.22 5.10
CA THR A 49 -5.20 1.98 4.15
C THR A 49 -5.34 0.50 3.84
N SER A 50 -6.57 0.09 3.55
CA SER A 50 -6.89 -1.23 3.03
C SER A 50 -7.83 -1.07 1.86
N CYS A 51 -7.49 -1.64 0.71
CA CYS A 51 -8.27 -1.54 -0.51
C CYS A 51 -8.73 -2.91 -0.95
N THR A 52 -9.99 -2.99 -1.36
CA THR A 52 -10.63 -4.21 -1.85
C THR A 52 -10.86 -4.09 -3.34
N PHE A 53 -10.50 -5.15 -4.06
CA PHE A 53 -10.78 -5.27 -5.48
C PHE A 53 -12.26 -5.64 -5.65
N SER A 54 -13.06 -4.63 -5.95
CA SER A 54 -14.46 -4.77 -6.32
C SER A 54 -14.72 -3.95 -7.59
N PRO A 55 -15.87 -4.13 -8.26
CA PRO A 55 -16.25 -3.28 -9.41
C PRO A 55 -16.22 -1.78 -9.11
N LEU A 56 -16.29 -1.41 -7.82
CA LEU A 56 -16.24 -0.03 -7.33
C LEU A 56 -14.86 0.39 -6.79
N LYS A 57 -13.84 -0.49 -6.81
CA LYS A 57 -12.48 -0.29 -6.29
C LYS A 57 -12.45 0.59 -5.04
N LYS A 58 -12.98 0.07 -3.93
CA LYS A 58 -13.11 0.82 -2.68
C LYS A 58 -11.90 0.63 -1.77
N CYS A 59 -11.31 1.74 -1.38
CA CYS A 59 -10.35 1.81 -0.28
C CYS A 59 -11.07 2.23 1.00
N SER A 60 -10.88 1.43 2.04
CA SER A 60 -11.28 1.72 3.41
C SER A 60 -10.03 2.18 4.16
N GLU A 61 -9.99 3.46 4.51
CA GLU A 61 -8.91 4.01 5.34
C GLU A 61 -9.19 3.66 6.79
N SER A 62 -8.36 2.79 7.38
CA SER A 62 -8.64 2.19 8.69
C SER A 62 -8.16 3.05 9.86
N ASN A 63 -7.69 4.28 9.64
CA ASN A 63 -7.50 5.19 10.75
C ASN A 63 -7.75 6.64 10.40
N ALA A 64 -8.48 7.30 11.30
CA ALA A 64 -9.01 8.63 11.14
C ALA A 64 -7.89 9.70 11.16
N ASN A 65 -7.22 9.86 10.03
CA ASN A 65 -6.66 11.13 9.63
C ASN A 65 -6.87 11.23 8.13
N LYS A 66 -7.68 12.21 7.68
CA LYS A 66 -7.92 12.56 6.25
C LYS A 66 -6.63 13.01 5.51
N ARG A 67 -5.46 12.58 5.99
CA ARG A 67 -4.12 12.97 5.59
C ARG A 67 -3.55 12.03 4.53
N TYR A 68 -4.16 10.87 4.35
CA TYR A 68 -3.76 9.89 3.35
C TYR A 68 -4.70 9.95 2.17
N GLN A 69 -4.15 9.82 0.96
CA GLN A 69 -4.94 9.64 -0.25
C GLN A 69 -4.52 8.35 -0.89
N SER A 70 -5.46 7.44 -1.09
CA SER A 70 -5.20 6.13 -1.68
C SER A 70 -5.79 6.04 -3.09
N GLN A 71 -5.04 5.42 -3.99
CA GLN A 71 -5.47 5.11 -5.35
C GLN A 71 -5.18 3.64 -5.66
N LEU A 72 -6.22 2.92 -6.06
CA LEU A 72 -6.15 1.50 -6.41
C LEU A 72 -6.27 1.32 -7.93
N ASP A 73 -5.21 0.83 -8.54
CA ASP A 73 -5.16 0.35 -9.92
C ASP A 73 -5.22 -1.18 -9.96
N GLU A 74 -5.29 -1.81 -11.14
CA GLU A 74 -5.42 -3.28 -11.27
C GLU A 74 -4.24 -4.09 -10.69
N THR A 75 -3.06 -3.50 -10.67
CA THR A 75 -1.81 -4.14 -10.22
C THR A 75 -1.03 -3.30 -9.21
N ARG A 76 -1.63 -2.20 -8.72
CA ARG A 76 -0.95 -1.25 -7.86
C ARG A 76 -1.87 -0.57 -6.86
N LEU A 77 -1.43 -0.48 -5.60
CA LEU A 77 -1.96 0.42 -4.59
C LEU A 77 -0.95 1.55 -4.36
N LYS A 78 -1.39 2.79 -4.57
CA LYS A 78 -0.65 4.01 -4.27
C LYS A 78 -1.24 4.69 -3.05
N VAL A 79 -0.40 5.11 -2.12
CA VAL A 79 -0.79 5.86 -0.92
C VAL A 79 0.08 7.09 -0.82
N ILE A 80 -0.55 8.26 -0.92
CA ILE A 80 0.08 9.55 -0.66
C ILE A 80 0.07 9.74 0.85
N VAL A 81 1.26 9.93 1.42
CA VAL A 81 1.46 10.11 2.85
C VAL A 81 1.98 11.50 3.15
N GLN A 82 1.46 12.08 4.23
CA GLN A 82 1.93 13.36 4.72
C GLN A 82 3.31 13.23 5.40
N PRO A 83 4.08 14.33 5.47
CA PRO A 83 5.53 14.31 5.64
C PRO A 83 6.01 13.82 7.02
N LEU A 84 5.20 14.03 8.07
CA LEU A 84 5.55 13.64 9.45
C LEU A 84 5.61 12.12 9.67
N GLU A 85 5.14 11.32 8.71
CA GLU A 85 5.02 9.87 8.85
C GLU A 85 6.14 9.10 8.14
N LEU A 86 6.92 9.77 7.28
CA LEU A 86 8.07 9.22 6.57
C LEU A 86 9.38 9.65 7.23
N THR A 87 9.51 9.36 8.51
CA THR A 87 10.81 9.47 9.20
C THR A 87 11.58 8.16 9.04
N ASP A 88 12.91 8.20 9.04
CA ASP A 88 13.79 7.04 8.79
C ASP A 88 13.53 5.82 9.72
N ASN A 89 12.76 6.00 10.78
CA ASN A 89 12.41 4.97 11.77
C ASN A 89 11.05 4.30 11.53
N VAL A 90 10.36 4.62 10.43
CA VAL A 90 9.05 4.06 10.11
C VAL A 90 9.19 2.96 9.07
N THR A 91 8.73 1.76 9.41
CA THR A 91 8.61 0.66 8.46
C THR A 91 7.15 0.48 8.07
N PHE A 92 6.91 0.41 6.78
CA PHE A 92 5.62 0.06 6.20
C PHE A 92 5.64 -1.38 5.72
N LEU A 93 4.48 -2.03 5.78
CA LEU A 93 4.24 -3.35 5.25
C LEU A 93 3.12 -3.24 4.22
N CYS A 94 3.43 -3.62 2.98
CA CYS A 94 2.37 -3.92 2.03
C CYS A 94 2.00 -5.39 2.15
N THR A 95 0.70 -5.69 2.16
CA THR A 95 0.16 -7.05 2.10
C THR A 95 -0.82 -7.15 0.94
N VAL A 96 -0.65 -8.15 0.08
CA VAL A 96 -1.55 -8.49 -1.02
C VAL A 96 -2.20 -9.84 -0.73
N PHE A 97 -3.52 -9.88 -0.84
CA PHE A 97 -4.35 -11.06 -0.63
C PHE A 97 -4.94 -11.50 -1.96
N SER A 98 -4.89 -12.79 -2.25
CA SER A 98 -5.58 -13.40 -3.40
C SER A 98 -6.93 -13.98 -3.01
N ASP A 99 -7.81 -14.19 -3.99
CA ASP A 99 -9.07 -14.92 -3.82
C ASP A 99 -8.85 -16.38 -3.41
N GLU A 100 -7.69 -16.96 -3.75
CA GLU A 100 -7.30 -18.33 -3.41
C GLU A 100 -6.72 -18.45 -1.98
N GLY A 101 -6.72 -17.35 -1.21
CA GLY A 101 -6.22 -17.32 0.16
C GLY A 101 -4.70 -17.20 0.29
N LEU A 102 -3.96 -17.06 -0.82
CA LEU A 102 -2.53 -16.70 -0.78
C LEU A 102 -2.38 -15.26 -0.27
N LYS A 103 -1.48 -15.08 0.69
CA LYS A 103 -1.07 -13.79 1.25
C LYS A 103 0.42 -13.60 0.97
N LYS A 104 0.78 -12.44 0.41
CA LYS A 104 2.17 -12.03 0.23
C LYS A 104 2.37 -10.65 0.82
N SER A 105 3.43 -10.48 1.59
CA SER A 105 3.74 -9.19 2.21
C SER A 105 5.18 -8.79 1.95
N LYS A 106 5.42 -7.48 1.84
CA LYS A 106 6.75 -6.91 1.64
C LYS A 106 6.89 -5.61 2.42
N GLN A 107 8.00 -5.50 3.13
CA GLN A 107 8.34 -4.34 3.94
C GLN A 107 9.12 -3.31 3.11
N PHE A 108 8.98 -2.04 3.49
CA PHE A 108 9.81 -0.94 3.00
C PHE A 108 9.92 0.15 4.06
N GLN A 109 11.03 0.89 4.00
CA GLN A 109 11.32 2.07 4.81
C GLN A 109 11.25 3.31 3.92
#